data_AF-A0ABD7HYM0-F1
#
_entry.id   AF-A0ABD7HYM0-F1
#
_cell.length_a   1.000
_cell.length_b   1.000
_cell.length_c   1.000
_cell.angle_alpha   90.00
_cell.angle_beta   90.00
_cell.angle_gamma   90.00
#
_symmetry.space_group_name_H-M   'P 1'
#
loop_
_entity.id
_entity.type
_entity.pdbx_description
1 polymer ?
#
loop_
_entity_poly.entity_id
_entity_poly.type
_entity_poly.pdbx_seq_one_letter_code
_entity_poly.pdbx_strand_id
1 'polypeptide(L)'
;MKLRLFAATLAVMALGTTSIMAEGLQKTPDIPLSIVESQKDSASILPEQYKSYATKMNTVVKDYKNGYMFSIPWRVADGVMLDMDVRSESEHIQGYSFNLAGPTQEDSYTVSFTKRNNTPQEGISQKEWNTTWYGVPIKGMSNEEYLNIWRQHSNNFEHNDIVGGFFAKKGAVSARWDKSTPKSYADMTSTEPVQSVFEAEFIMEKDPTHRYNLSSTYAPVRAEFMELGLMEHTIPSFELINKRGSNAIKGVKKILTGTSDISVAEGIKFAYPKGFTRLNEKGKIAFTKHNIRLDIESFTIPVQAVSSGMPTMMAKQMLGDYYLKQLVDVNKATITRYETHIIDGNVMFYLAGHMKNPNTSDTSVAEPVSFGATIILGNEGNVAVARMIGPSTSNLATQELIDILDGFKLTTTLNTNQSSQVL
;
A
#
# COMPACT_ATOMS: atom_id res chain seq x y z
N MET A 1 11.90 8.43 37.91
CA MET A 1 10.81 7.47 38.19
C MET A 1 10.63 6.60 36.96
N LYS A 2 10.79 5.27 37.10
CA LYS A 2 10.93 4.30 35.99
C LYS A 2 9.54 3.96 35.42
N LEU A 3 9.35 4.14 34.11
CA LEU A 3 8.18 3.62 33.40
C LEU A 3 8.40 2.12 33.16
N ARG A 4 7.56 1.27 33.74
CA ARG A 4 7.55 -0.19 33.49
C ARG A 4 6.54 -0.46 32.39
N LEU A 5 7.00 -0.73 31.17
CA LEU A 5 6.21 -1.53 30.22
C LEU A 5 6.24 -2.97 30.75
N PHE A 6 5.07 -3.52 31.07
CA PHE A 6 4.94 -4.95 31.34
C PHE A 6 5.11 -5.69 30.03
N ALA A 7 6.19 -6.47 29.91
CA ALA A 7 6.33 -7.51 28.90
C ALA A 7 5.22 -8.54 29.15
N ALA A 8 4.25 -8.63 28.24
CA ALA A 8 3.25 -9.68 28.26
C ALA A 8 3.87 -10.94 27.63
N THR A 9 3.97 -11.99 28.44
CA THR A 9 4.51 -13.30 28.12
C THR A 9 3.74 -13.94 26.95
N LEU A 10 4.46 -14.30 25.89
CA LEU A 10 3.96 -15.08 24.76
C LEU A 10 3.70 -16.53 25.22
N ALA A 11 2.44 -16.97 25.26
CA ALA A 11 2.08 -18.37 25.52
C ALA A 11 1.63 -19.01 24.20
N VAL A 12 2.53 -19.75 23.56
CA VAL A 12 2.26 -20.57 22.37
C VAL A 12 1.72 -21.91 22.86
N MET A 13 0.46 -22.25 22.54
CA MET A 13 -0.04 -23.61 22.71
C MET A 13 0.27 -24.42 21.45
N ALA A 14 1.12 -25.43 21.64
CA ALA A 14 1.49 -26.42 20.63
C ALA A 14 0.60 -27.68 20.74
N LEU A 15 0.18 -28.21 19.60
CA LEU A 15 -0.22 -29.61 19.34
C LEU A 15 0.20 -29.86 17.86
N GLY A 16 1.22 -30.64 17.49
CA GLY A 16 1.41 -32.10 17.65
C GLY A 16 0.52 -32.83 16.63
N THR A 17 0.95 -33.65 15.66
CA THR A 17 2.10 -34.55 15.51
C THR A 17 2.31 -34.98 14.03
N THR A 18 3.46 -35.59 13.76
CA THR A 18 4.15 -36.02 12.51
C THR A 18 3.53 -37.13 11.64
N SER A 19 3.81 -37.13 10.32
CA SER A 19 4.33 -38.30 9.57
C SER A 19 4.82 -38.02 8.10
N ILE A 20 6.13 -38.19 7.90
CA ILE A 20 6.94 -38.82 6.83
C ILE A 20 6.42 -39.13 5.38
N MET A 21 7.26 -38.68 4.42
CA MET A 21 7.80 -39.31 3.17
C MET A 21 7.11 -39.19 1.78
N ALA A 22 7.98 -38.79 0.83
CA ALA A 22 8.20 -39.27 -0.55
C ALA A 22 7.57 -38.56 -1.77
N GLU A 23 8.49 -38.03 -2.59
CA GLU A 23 8.58 -37.87 -4.06
C GLU A 23 7.32 -37.79 -4.95
N GLY A 24 7.31 -36.71 -5.75
CA GLY A 24 7.03 -36.79 -7.19
C GLY A 24 5.58 -36.55 -7.62
N LEU A 25 5.21 -35.29 -7.86
CA LEU A 25 4.28 -34.88 -8.94
C LEU A 25 4.21 -33.35 -9.01
N GLN A 26 4.33 -32.81 -10.24
CA GLN A 26 3.98 -31.43 -10.57
C GLN A 26 2.56 -31.13 -10.10
N LYS A 27 2.43 -30.28 -9.09
CA LYS A 27 1.22 -29.53 -8.79
C LYS A 27 1.58 -28.06 -8.81
N THR A 28 0.71 -27.26 -9.44
CA THR A 28 0.59 -25.81 -9.28
C THR A 28 0.92 -25.41 -7.83
N PRO A 29 1.64 -24.30 -7.57
CA PRO A 29 1.91 -23.90 -6.20
C PRO A 29 0.56 -23.67 -5.51
N ASP A 30 0.21 -24.56 -4.58
CA ASP A 30 -0.91 -24.34 -3.69
C ASP A 30 -0.66 -22.99 -3.00
N ILE A 31 -1.66 -22.10 -3.07
CA ILE A 31 -1.71 -20.89 -2.27
C ILE A 31 -1.42 -21.32 -0.83
N PRO A 32 -0.37 -20.80 -0.16
CA PRO A 32 -0.04 -21.22 1.19
C PRO A 32 -1.28 -21.16 2.10
N LEU A 33 -1.53 -22.21 2.88
CA LEU A 33 -2.64 -22.32 3.85
C LEU A 33 -2.79 -21.08 4.76
N SER A 34 -1.71 -20.31 4.93
CA SER A 34 -1.67 -19.05 5.68
C SER A 34 -2.49 -17.89 5.08
N ILE A 35 -2.81 -17.91 3.77
CA ILE A 35 -3.61 -16.83 3.13
C ILE A 35 -5.08 -16.91 3.56
N VAL A 36 -5.63 -18.11 3.72
CA VAL A 36 -7.02 -18.35 4.18
C VAL A 36 -7.18 -18.09 5.69
N GLU A 37 -6.13 -18.27 6.49
CA GLU A 37 -6.12 -18.02 7.94
C GLU A 37 -6.04 -16.52 8.31
N SER A 38 -5.37 -15.70 7.49
CA SER A 38 -5.09 -14.27 7.75
C SER A 38 -6.34 -13.40 8.01
N GLN A 39 -7.46 -13.68 7.34
CA GLN A 39 -8.71 -12.95 7.54
C GLN A 39 -9.44 -13.39 8.83
N LYS A 40 -9.27 -14.65 9.26
CA LYS A 40 -9.86 -15.15 10.51
C LYS A 40 -9.19 -14.52 11.72
N ASP A 41 -7.88 -14.31 11.66
CA ASP A 41 -7.10 -13.74 12.77
C ASP A 41 -7.22 -12.21 12.88
N SER A 42 -7.30 -11.49 11.76
CA SER A 42 -7.48 -10.02 11.81
C SER A 42 -8.83 -9.66 12.44
N ALA A 43 -9.91 -10.37 12.06
CA ALA A 43 -11.24 -10.17 12.63
C ALA A 43 -11.33 -10.60 14.11
N SER A 44 -10.48 -11.53 14.56
CA SER A 44 -10.45 -11.98 15.97
C SER A 44 -9.66 -11.02 16.88
N ILE A 45 -8.64 -10.34 16.35
CA ILE A 45 -7.81 -9.38 17.09
C ILE A 45 -8.47 -8.01 17.15
N LEU A 46 -9.05 -7.53 16.04
CA LEU A 46 -9.60 -6.18 15.97
C LEU A 46 -10.74 -5.98 16.98
N PRO A 47 -10.76 -4.85 17.71
CA PRO A 47 -11.92 -4.49 18.53
C PRO A 47 -13.20 -4.44 17.68
N GLU A 48 -14.35 -4.76 18.28
CA GLU A 48 -15.63 -4.96 17.59
C GLU A 48 -15.95 -3.84 16.57
N GLN A 49 -15.82 -2.58 17.01
CA GLN A 49 -16.11 -1.39 16.21
C GLN A 49 -15.17 -1.19 15.00
N TYR A 50 -14.08 -1.96 14.91
CA TYR A 50 -13.09 -1.91 13.84
C TYR A 50 -13.00 -3.22 13.04
N LYS A 51 -13.85 -4.22 13.29
CA LYS A 51 -13.82 -5.48 12.54
C LYS A 51 -14.06 -5.33 11.05
N SER A 52 -14.81 -4.29 10.63
CA SER A 52 -14.96 -3.96 9.21
C SER A 52 -13.61 -3.64 8.52
N TYR A 53 -12.60 -3.21 9.27
CA TYR A 53 -11.25 -2.98 8.74
C TYR A 53 -10.49 -4.25 8.35
N ALA A 54 -10.99 -5.43 8.74
CA ALA A 54 -10.45 -6.70 8.26
C ALA A 54 -10.64 -6.87 6.74
N THR A 55 -11.64 -6.22 6.14
CA THR A 55 -11.92 -6.29 4.69
C THR A 55 -11.94 -4.91 4.00
N LYS A 56 -12.02 -3.81 4.76
CA LYS A 56 -12.06 -2.44 4.22
C LYS A 56 -11.05 -1.53 4.93
N MET A 57 -9.96 -1.19 4.27
CA MET A 57 -8.95 -0.25 4.80
C MET A 57 -8.31 0.49 3.64
N ASN A 58 -8.07 1.79 3.78
CA ASN A 58 -7.31 2.48 2.73
C ASN A 58 -5.86 2.04 2.77
N THR A 59 -5.35 1.58 1.64
CA THR A 59 -3.91 1.38 1.44
C THR A 59 -3.41 2.51 0.54
N VAL A 60 -2.52 3.34 1.07
CA VAL A 60 -1.91 4.48 0.39
C VAL A 60 -0.52 4.09 -0.06
N VAL A 61 -0.25 4.21 -1.36
CA VAL A 61 1.07 3.97 -1.94
C VAL A 61 1.67 5.31 -2.31
N LYS A 62 2.87 5.62 -1.79
CA LYS A 62 3.68 6.76 -2.21
C LYS A 62 5.01 6.23 -2.72
N ASP A 63 5.19 6.30 -4.03
CA ASP A 63 6.41 5.90 -4.69
C ASP A 63 7.17 7.15 -5.14
N TYR A 64 8.05 7.63 -4.26
CA TYR A 64 8.89 8.79 -4.54
C TYR A 64 9.95 8.47 -5.59
N LYS A 65 10.41 7.21 -5.68
CA LYS A 65 11.36 6.75 -6.70
C LYS A 65 10.75 6.89 -8.10
N ASN A 66 9.54 6.37 -8.29
CA ASN A 66 8.84 6.36 -9.58
C ASN A 66 7.99 7.61 -9.83
N GLY A 67 7.75 8.41 -8.80
CA GLY A 67 7.19 9.76 -8.87
C GLY A 67 5.67 9.81 -8.89
N TYR A 68 4.99 8.88 -8.22
CA TYR A 68 3.54 8.84 -8.17
C TYR A 68 3.00 8.35 -6.83
N MET A 69 1.73 8.63 -6.58
CA MET A 69 0.98 8.05 -5.48
C MET A 69 -0.42 7.64 -5.95
N PHE A 70 -1.01 6.69 -5.24
CA PHE A 70 -2.40 6.30 -5.38
C PHE A 70 -2.87 5.66 -4.06
N SER A 71 -4.18 5.48 -3.93
CA SER A 71 -4.77 4.74 -2.82
C SER A 71 -5.73 3.68 -3.33
N ILE A 72 -5.82 2.54 -2.66
CA ILE A 72 -6.86 1.53 -2.88
C ILE A 72 -7.76 1.46 -1.63
N PRO A 73 -9.09 1.35 -1.77
CA PRO A 73 -10.03 1.38 -0.64
C PRO A 73 -10.14 0.02 0.08
N TRP A 74 -9.13 -0.85 -0.06
CA TRP A 74 -9.12 -2.20 0.48
C TRP A 74 -7.83 -2.54 1.20
N ARG A 75 -7.98 -3.43 2.18
CA ARG A 75 -6.88 -4.08 2.84
C ARG A 75 -6.19 -5.02 1.86
N VAL A 76 -4.88 -5.03 1.88
CA VAL A 76 -4.04 -5.86 1.01
C VAL A 76 -3.64 -7.14 1.74
N ALA A 77 -3.90 -8.31 1.19
CA ALA A 77 -3.47 -9.59 1.77
C ALA A 77 -1.97 -9.84 1.54
N ASP A 78 -1.48 -9.59 0.32
CA ASP A 78 -0.06 -9.56 -0.01
C ASP A 78 0.23 -8.53 -1.09
N GLY A 79 1.52 -8.22 -1.27
CA GLY A 79 1.93 -7.52 -2.48
C GLY A 79 3.38 -7.71 -2.85
N VAL A 80 3.65 -7.36 -4.10
CA VAL A 80 4.98 -7.31 -4.68
C VAL A 80 5.20 -5.96 -5.35
N MET A 81 6.40 -5.42 -5.17
CA MET A 81 6.92 -4.35 -6.00
C MET A 81 7.57 -4.97 -7.23
N LEU A 82 7.20 -4.46 -8.40
CA LEU A 82 7.65 -4.90 -9.71
C LEU A 82 8.68 -3.90 -10.24
N ASP A 83 9.76 -4.40 -10.82
CA ASP A 83 10.79 -3.63 -11.49
C ASP A 83 11.46 -4.52 -12.55
N MET A 84 10.87 -4.63 -13.74
CA MET A 84 11.29 -5.66 -14.71
C MET A 84 11.31 -5.16 -16.15
N ASP A 85 12.30 -5.63 -16.90
CA ASP A 85 12.31 -5.50 -18.35
C ASP A 85 11.37 -6.53 -18.99
N VAL A 86 10.54 -6.07 -19.91
CA VAL A 86 9.63 -6.93 -20.67
C VAL A 86 10.03 -6.97 -22.13
N ARG A 87 9.92 -8.15 -22.74
CA ARG A 87 10.29 -8.38 -24.16
C ARG A 87 9.34 -7.69 -25.17
N SER A 88 8.35 -6.94 -24.70
CA SER A 88 7.38 -6.23 -25.53
C SER A 88 7.78 -4.77 -25.75
N GLU A 89 7.01 -4.03 -26.57
CA GLU A 89 7.19 -2.58 -26.83
C GLU A 89 7.20 -1.69 -25.57
N SER A 90 6.82 -2.24 -24.41
CA SER A 90 6.81 -1.50 -23.14
C SER A 90 8.19 -1.35 -22.49
N GLU A 91 9.21 -2.08 -22.98
CA GLU A 91 10.63 -2.13 -22.55
C GLU A 91 10.86 -2.44 -21.06
N HIS A 92 10.29 -1.63 -20.17
CA HIS A 92 10.46 -1.66 -18.74
C HIS A 92 9.15 -1.34 -17.99
N ILE A 93 8.80 -2.14 -16.99
CA ILE A 93 7.59 -2.00 -16.16
C ILE A 93 7.99 -1.92 -14.70
N GLN A 94 7.46 -0.92 -14.01
CA GLN A 94 7.68 -0.70 -12.58
C GLN A 94 6.35 -0.48 -11.87
N GLY A 95 6.22 -0.96 -10.64
CA GLY A 95 5.08 -0.60 -9.81
C GLY A 95 4.73 -1.64 -8.77
N TYR A 96 3.44 -1.88 -8.57
CA TYR A 96 2.93 -2.71 -7.49
C TYR A 96 1.87 -3.66 -7.99
N SER A 97 1.85 -4.88 -7.45
CA SER A 97 0.76 -5.83 -7.60
C SER A 97 0.34 -6.33 -6.23
N PHE A 98 -0.96 -6.35 -5.98
CA PHE A 98 -1.55 -6.68 -4.69
C PHE A 98 -2.62 -7.75 -4.84
N ASN A 99 -2.63 -8.68 -3.89
CA ASN A 99 -3.80 -9.48 -3.58
C ASN A 99 -4.61 -8.73 -2.51
N LEU A 100 -5.92 -8.62 -2.67
CA LEU A 100 -6.79 -7.90 -1.73
C LEU A 100 -7.46 -8.85 -0.74
N ALA A 101 -7.76 -8.34 0.45
CA ALA A 101 -8.69 -8.98 1.36
C ALA A 101 -10.12 -8.83 0.81
N GLY A 102 -10.61 -9.87 0.13
CA GLY A 102 -11.95 -9.91 -0.43
C GLY A 102 -13.07 -10.06 0.62
N PRO A 103 -14.33 -9.77 0.25
CA PRO A 103 -15.50 -10.06 1.09
C PRO A 103 -15.73 -11.57 1.31
N THR A 104 -15.15 -12.41 0.47
CA THR A 104 -15.20 -13.87 0.52
C THR A 104 -13.80 -14.44 0.42
N GLN A 105 -13.57 -15.59 1.05
CA GLN A 105 -12.29 -16.31 1.02
C GLN A 105 -12.11 -17.16 -0.25
N GLU A 106 -13.18 -17.38 -1.01
CA GLU A 106 -13.20 -18.26 -2.19
C GLU A 106 -12.85 -17.51 -3.48
N ASP A 107 -13.06 -16.20 -3.52
CA ASP A 107 -12.81 -15.37 -4.69
C ASP A 107 -11.42 -14.71 -4.60
N SER A 108 -10.70 -14.71 -5.72
CA SER A 108 -9.44 -13.96 -5.83
C SER A 108 -9.71 -12.53 -6.30
N TYR A 109 -9.05 -11.56 -5.66
CA TYR A 109 -9.13 -10.15 -6.00
C TYR A 109 -7.73 -9.60 -6.11
N THR A 110 -7.37 -9.08 -7.28
CA THR A 110 -6.05 -8.49 -7.51
C THR A 110 -6.20 -7.04 -7.92
N VAL A 111 -5.23 -6.22 -7.55
CA VAL A 111 -5.06 -4.87 -8.08
C VAL A 111 -3.59 -4.64 -8.32
N SER A 112 -3.24 -4.25 -9.54
CA SER A 112 -1.90 -3.85 -9.91
C SER A 112 -1.92 -2.42 -10.43
N PHE A 113 -0.88 -1.67 -10.09
CA PHE A 113 -0.65 -0.34 -10.60
C PHE A 113 0.78 -0.24 -11.10
N THR A 114 0.93 -0.02 -12.40
CA THR A 114 2.24 -0.01 -13.06
C THR A 114 2.47 1.26 -13.86
N LYS A 115 3.73 1.63 -13.94
CA LYS A 115 4.31 2.64 -14.81
C LYS A 115 5.16 1.90 -15.85
N ARG A 116 4.97 2.24 -17.12
CA ARG A 116 5.74 1.67 -18.23
C ARG A 116 6.20 2.73 -19.22
N ASN A 117 7.26 2.45 -19.96
CA ASN A 117 7.70 3.33 -21.05
C ASN A 117 6.58 3.48 -22.09
N ASN A 118 6.49 4.68 -22.66
CA ASN A 118 5.53 5.02 -23.70
C ASN A 118 6.27 5.59 -24.90
N THR A 119 7.08 4.72 -25.51
CA THR A 119 7.94 5.04 -26.65
C THR A 119 7.11 5.07 -27.95
N PRO A 120 7.14 6.17 -28.71
CA PRO A 120 6.47 6.25 -30.01
C PRO A 120 7.10 5.30 -31.04
N GLN A 121 6.30 4.86 -32.00
CA GLN A 121 6.81 4.20 -33.19
C GLN A 121 7.71 5.13 -34.01
N GLU A 122 8.61 4.55 -34.82
CA GLU A 122 9.53 5.30 -35.67
C GLU A 122 8.76 6.28 -36.58
N GLY A 123 9.22 7.53 -36.62
CA GLY A 123 8.59 8.59 -37.41
C GLY A 123 7.36 9.25 -36.76
N ILE A 124 6.84 8.74 -35.65
CA ILE A 124 5.69 9.31 -34.92
C ILE A 124 6.17 10.19 -33.77
N SER A 125 5.65 11.41 -33.67
CA SER A 125 5.96 12.29 -32.54
C SER A 125 5.28 11.83 -31.25
N GLN A 126 5.89 12.08 -30.07
CA GLN A 126 5.26 11.76 -28.77
C GLN A 126 3.86 12.36 -28.62
N LYS A 127 3.65 13.58 -29.14
CA LYS A 127 2.36 14.26 -29.07
C LYS A 127 1.28 13.51 -29.85
N GLU A 128 1.61 13.09 -31.07
CA GLU A 128 0.71 12.32 -31.93
C GLU A 128 0.45 10.93 -31.33
N TRP A 129 1.51 10.25 -30.87
CA TRP A 129 1.41 8.96 -30.19
C TRP A 129 0.47 8.98 -28.99
N ASN A 130 0.54 10.03 -28.17
CA ASN A 130 -0.28 10.14 -26.95
C ASN A 130 -1.74 10.54 -27.22
N THR A 131 -2.05 11.00 -28.43
CA THR A 131 -3.38 11.52 -28.81
C THR A 131 -4.08 10.67 -29.88
N THR A 132 -3.53 9.50 -30.19
CA THR A 132 -4.09 8.57 -31.16
C THR A 132 -4.30 7.18 -30.57
N TRP A 133 -5.26 6.45 -31.13
CA TRP A 133 -5.52 5.04 -30.85
C TRP A 133 -5.49 4.28 -32.18
N TYR A 134 -4.52 3.38 -32.35
CA TYR A 134 -4.20 2.76 -33.64
C TYR A 134 -4.09 3.79 -34.80
N GLY A 135 -3.46 4.94 -34.53
CA GLY A 135 -3.30 6.03 -35.51
C GLY A 135 -4.52 6.94 -35.69
N VAL A 136 -5.65 6.65 -35.05
CA VAL A 136 -6.87 7.47 -35.14
C VAL A 136 -6.92 8.48 -33.98
N PRO A 137 -7.15 9.78 -34.21
CA PRO A 137 -7.24 10.77 -33.14
C PRO A 137 -8.32 10.43 -32.11
N ILE A 138 -7.97 10.42 -30.81
CA ILE A 138 -8.91 10.11 -29.72
C ILE A 138 -9.88 11.25 -29.41
N LYS A 139 -9.55 12.48 -29.81
CA LYS A 139 -10.34 13.66 -29.50
C LYS A 139 -11.69 13.60 -30.22
N GLY A 140 -12.77 13.55 -29.45
CA GLY A 140 -14.13 13.47 -29.98
C GLY A 140 -14.58 12.06 -30.38
N MET A 141 -13.74 11.05 -30.15
CA MET A 141 -14.07 9.64 -30.37
C MET A 141 -15.09 9.16 -29.32
N SER A 142 -16.16 8.53 -29.78
CA SER A 142 -17.14 7.86 -28.93
C SER A 142 -16.62 6.52 -28.41
N ASN A 143 -17.25 5.99 -27.34
CA ASN A 143 -16.91 4.67 -26.81
C ASN A 143 -17.17 3.55 -27.83
N GLU A 144 -18.18 3.70 -28.69
CA GLU A 144 -18.48 2.74 -29.74
C GLU A 144 -17.38 2.72 -30.82
N GLU A 145 -16.93 3.89 -31.28
CA GLU A 145 -15.81 4.00 -32.21
C GLU A 145 -14.52 3.41 -31.62
N TYR A 146 -14.24 3.70 -30.35
CA TYR A 146 -13.10 3.13 -29.62
C TYR A 146 -13.11 1.59 -29.65
N LEU A 147 -14.23 0.98 -29.28
CA LEU A 147 -14.38 -0.48 -29.25
C LEU A 147 -14.35 -1.08 -30.65
N ASN A 148 -14.90 -0.40 -31.66
CA ASN A 148 -14.88 -0.86 -33.04
C ASN A 148 -13.46 -0.88 -33.61
N ILE A 149 -12.67 0.18 -33.36
CA ILE A 149 -11.24 0.20 -33.74
C ILE A 149 -10.52 -0.94 -33.03
N TRP A 150 -10.68 -1.08 -31.70
CA TRP A 150 -9.98 -2.14 -30.98
C TRP A 150 -10.34 -3.54 -31.49
N ARG A 151 -11.61 -3.79 -31.81
CA ARG A 151 -12.08 -5.06 -32.37
C ARG A 151 -11.43 -5.41 -33.70
N GLN A 152 -11.08 -4.43 -34.53
CA GLN A 152 -10.38 -4.66 -35.79
C GLN A 152 -8.90 -5.05 -35.60
N HIS A 153 -8.33 -4.75 -34.43
CA HIS A 153 -6.92 -4.93 -34.13
C HIS A 153 -6.65 -5.95 -33.00
N SER A 154 -7.67 -6.66 -32.49
CA SER A 154 -7.54 -7.60 -31.38
C SER A 154 -8.51 -8.77 -31.47
N ASN A 155 -7.99 -9.98 -31.22
CA ASN A 155 -8.79 -11.21 -31.14
C ASN A 155 -9.47 -11.38 -29.76
N ASN A 156 -9.26 -10.45 -28.82
CA ASN A 156 -9.81 -10.56 -27.46
C ASN A 156 -11.35 -10.65 -27.46
N PHE A 157 -12.01 -10.02 -28.42
CA PHE A 157 -13.48 -10.00 -28.56
C PHE A 157 -14.10 -11.33 -28.99
N GLU A 158 -13.30 -12.28 -29.48
CA GLU A 158 -13.80 -13.61 -29.87
C GLU A 158 -14.30 -14.38 -28.65
N HIS A 159 -13.50 -14.36 -27.57
CA HIS A 159 -13.72 -15.17 -26.36
C HIS A 159 -14.25 -14.36 -25.16
N ASN A 160 -14.24 -13.03 -25.25
CA ASN A 160 -14.65 -12.15 -24.16
C ASN A 160 -15.74 -11.19 -24.59
N ASP A 161 -16.64 -10.91 -23.66
CA ASP A 161 -17.51 -9.74 -23.69
C ASP A 161 -16.72 -8.56 -23.14
N ILE A 162 -16.51 -7.56 -24.00
CA ILE A 162 -15.66 -6.41 -23.71
C ILE A 162 -16.50 -5.14 -23.76
N VAL A 163 -16.43 -4.37 -22.67
CA VAL A 163 -16.97 -3.02 -22.56
C VAL A 163 -15.85 -2.06 -22.18
N GLY A 164 -15.96 -0.79 -22.55
CA GLY A 164 -14.91 0.18 -22.26
C GLY A 164 -15.11 1.50 -22.97
N GLY A 165 -14.14 2.39 -22.81
CA GLY A 165 -14.16 3.69 -23.44
C GLY A 165 -13.20 4.69 -22.81
N PHE A 166 -13.41 5.96 -23.13
CA PHE A 166 -12.62 7.05 -22.57
C PHE A 166 -13.25 7.58 -21.29
N PHE A 167 -12.42 8.11 -20.40
CA PHE A 167 -12.87 8.81 -19.20
C PHE A 167 -12.04 10.07 -18.96
N ALA A 168 -12.58 11.03 -18.21
CA ALA A 168 -11.87 12.24 -17.87
C ALA A 168 -10.93 12.00 -16.67
N LYS A 169 -9.62 12.11 -16.89
CA LYS A 169 -8.62 12.17 -15.81
C LYS A 169 -7.93 13.53 -15.82
N LYS A 170 -8.02 14.25 -14.70
CA LYS A 170 -7.39 15.56 -14.54
C LYS A 170 -5.88 15.46 -14.82
N GLY A 171 -5.39 16.28 -15.75
CA GLY A 171 -3.97 16.34 -16.11
C GLY A 171 -3.49 15.18 -17.00
N ALA A 172 -4.39 14.35 -17.53
CA ALA A 172 -4.08 13.35 -18.52
C ALA A 172 -4.31 13.87 -19.96
N VAL A 173 -3.46 13.43 -20.88
CA VAL A 173 -3.63 13.64 -22.33
C VAL A 173 -4.65 12.64 -22.89
N SER A 174 -4.60 11.42 -22.38
CA SER A 174 -5.51 10.34 -22.73
C SER A 174 -5.75 9.47 -21.49
N ALA A 175 -6.98 8.99 -21.35
CA ALA A 175 -7.38 8.11 -20.27
C ALA A 175 -8.53 7.22 -20.75
N ARG A 176 -8.36 5.92 -20.60
CA ARG A 176 -9.27 4.90 -21.11
C ARG A 176 -9.40 3.74 -20.15
N TRP A 177 -10.50 3.03 -20.24
CA TRP A 177 -10.73 1.84 -19.47
C TRP A 177 -11.41 0.78 -20.32
N ASP A 178 -11.26 -0.46 -19.89
CA ASP A 178 -12.03 -1.57 -20.40
C ASP A 178 -12.21 -2.65 -19.33
N LYS A 179 -13.23 -3.46 -19.56
CA LYS A 179 -13.49 -4.67 -18.82
C LYS A 179 -13.71 -5.79 -19.80
N SER A 180 -12.99 -6.89 -19.58
CA SER A 180 -13.14 -8.13 -20.31
C SER A 180 -13.71 -9.20 -19.37
N THR A 181 -14.86 -9.77 -19.75
CA THR A 181 -15.47 -10.91 -19.07
C THR A 181 -15.54 -12.09 -20.03
N PRO A 182 -15.00 -13.28 -19.72
CA PRO A 182 -15.09 -14.43 -20.61
C PRO A 182 -16.53 -14.84 -20.90
N LYS A 183 -16.87 -15.11 -22.16
CA LYS A 183 -18.23 -15.48 -22.59
C LYS A 183 -18.75 -16.76 -21.95
N SER A 184 -17.83 -17.67 -21.60
CA SER A 184 -18.15 -18.92 -20.89
C SER A 184 -18.83 -18.69 -19.53
N TYR A 185 -18.71 -17.50 -18.95
CA TYR A 185 -19.45 -17.11 -17.76
C TYR A 185 -20.93 -16.86 -18.06
N ALA A 186 -21.23 -16.05 -19.08
CA ALA A 186 -22.61 -15.75 -19.49
C ALA A 186 -23.33 -17.00 -20.02
N ASP A 187 -22.59 -17.85 -20.76
CA ASP A 187 -23.10 -19.09 -21.31
C ASP A 187 -23.21 -20.22 -20.26
N MET A 188 -22.69 -19.99 -19.04
CA MET A 188 -22.62 -20.97 -17.95
C MET A 188 -21.95 -22.31 -18.37
N THR A 189 -20.96 -22.23 -19.25
CA THR A 189 -20.30 -23.41 -19.85
C THR A 189 -18.99 -23.81 -19.17
N SER A 190 -18.45 -22.96 -18.29
CA SER A 190 -17.21 -23.25 -17.56
C SER A 190 -17.47 -24.07 -16.30
N THR A 191 -16.68 -25.13 -16.09
CA THR A 191 -16.58 -25.83 -14.79
C THR A 191 -15.52 -25.21 -13.88
N GLU A 192 -14.69 -24.31 -14.40
CA GLU A 192 -13.62 -23.62 -13.68
C GLU A 192 -14.04 -22.20 -13.25
N PRO A 193 -13.50 -21.66 -12.15
CA PRO A 193 -13.73 -20.27 -11.75
C PRO A 193 -13.34 -19.30 -12.85
N VAL A 194 -14.30 -18.49 -13.30
CA VAL A 194 -14.07 -17.45 -14.31
C VAL A 194 -13.78 -16.12 -13.62
N GLN A 195 -12.87 -15.34 -14.19
CA GLN A 195 -12.50 -14.01 -13.70
C GLN A 195 -12.77 -12.95 -14.78
N SER A 196 -13.26 -11.80 -14.36
CA SER A 196 -13.23 -10.57 -15.16
C SER A 196 -11.89 -9.86 -14.95
N VAL A 197 -11.44 -9.17 -15.99
CA VAL A 197 -10.28 -8.28 -15.94
C VAL A 197 -10.75 -6.87 -16.23
N PHE A 198 -10.44 -5.96 -15.32
CA PHE A 198 -10.64 -4.53 -15.48
C PHE A 198 -9.28 -3.87 -15.73
N GLU A 199 -9.19 -3.03 -16.75
CA GLU A 199 -8.01 -2.22 -17.02
C GLU A 199 -8.37 -0.74 -17.13
N ALA A 200 -7.55 0.12 -16.55
CA ALA A 200 -7.55 1.55 -16.82
C ALA A 200 -6.15 2.01 -17.15
N GLU A 201 -6.02 2.77 -18.22
CA GLU A 201 -4.75 3.29 -18.71
C GLU A 201 -4.85 4.79 -18.93
N PHE A 202 -3.82 5.53 -18.50
CA PHE A 202 -3.74 6.96 -18.74
C PHE A 202 -2.31 7.44 -18.92
N ILE A 203 -2.16 8.49 -19.74
CA ILE A 203 -0.90 9.18 -20.02
C ILE A 203 -1.00 10.59 -19.47
N MET A 204 -0.11 10.96 -18.56
CA MET A 204 -0.15 12.26 -17.89
C MET A 204 0.54 13.34 -18.74
N GLU A 205 -0.03 14.54 -18.81
CA GLU A 205 0.54 15.67 -19.55
C GLU A 205 1.94 16.05 -19.02
N LYS A 206 2.14 15.92 -17.70
CA LYS A 206 3.41 16.20 -17.03
C LYS A 206 4.42 15.05 -17.07
N ASP A 207 4.01 13.87 -17.55
CA ASP A 207 4.90 12.71 -17.76
C ASP A 207 4.55 11.98 -19.07
N PRO A 208 4.73 12.62 -20.24
CA PRO A 208 4.20 12.14 -21.52
C PRO A 208 4.94 10.91 -22.08
N THR A 209 6.14 10.61 -21.57
CA THR A 209 6.97 9.48 -22.00
C THR A 209 6.65 8.20 -21.23
N HIS A 210 5.69 8.25 -20.30
CA HIS A 210 5.26 7.09 -19.54
C HIS A 210 3.74 6.95 -19.58
N ARG A 211 3.32 5.71 -19.39
CA ARG A 211 1.93 5.30 -19.35
C ARG A 211 1.69 4.58 -18.03
N TYR A 212 0.58 4.92 -17.40
CA TYR A 212 0.15 4.35 -16.14
C TYR A 212 -1.00 3.40 -16.40
N ASN A 213 -0.90 2.19 -15.87
CA ASN A 213 -1.91 1.14 -16.02
C ASN A 213 -2.32 0.64 -14.64
N LEU A 214 -3.62 0.65 -14.39
CA LEU A 214 -4.29 -0.04 -13.31
C LEU A 214 -4.94 -1.28 -13.90
N SER A 215 -4.62 -2.46 -13.41
CA SER A 215 -5.26 -3.71 -13.82
C SER A 215 -5.77 -4.46 -12.59
N SER A 216 -6.97 -5.03 -12.67
CA SER A 216 -7.60 -5.74 -11.58
C SER A 216 -8.33 -6.99 -12.08
N THR A 217 -8.15 -8.10 -11.36
CA THR A 217 -8.85 -9.36 -11.64
C THR A 217 -9.81 -9.66 -10.50
N TYR A 218 -11.05 -10.05 -10.84
CA TYR A 218 -12.08 -10.39 -9.86
C TYR A 218 -13.19 -11.27 -10.44
N ALA A 219 -13.88 -12.01 -9.57
CA ALA A 219 -15.02 -12.82 -9.98
C ALA A 219 -16.13 -11.93 -10.59
N PRO A 220 -16.74 -12.28 -11.74
CA PRO A 220 -17.75 -11.43 -12.39
C PRO A 220 -18.92 -11.03 -11.48
N VAL A 221 -19.32 -11.91 -10.55
CA VAL A 221 -20.38 -11.64 -9.54
C VAL A 221 -20.03 -10.50 -8.57
N ARG A 222 -18.77 -10.06 -8.54
CA ARG A 222 -18.22 -9.00 -7.68
C ARG A 222 -17.91 -7.71 -8.43
N ALA A 223 -18.33 -7.61 -9.69
CA ALA A 223 -18.13 -6.46 -10.56
C ALA A 223 -18.46 -5.13 -9.86
N GLU A 224 -19.64 -5.00 -9.26
CA GLU A 224 -20.06 -3.76 -8.60
C GLU A 224 -19.10 -3.36 -7.47
N PHE A 225 -18.71 -4.29 -6.61
CA PHE A 225 -17.79 -4.02 -5.50
C PHE A 225 -16.43 -3.51 -5.99
N MET A 226 -15.86 -4.19 -6.99
CA MET A 226 -14.52 -3.85 -7.50
C MET A 226 -14.54 -2.60 -8.37
N GLU A 227 -15.48 -2.50 -9.31
CA GLU A 227 -15.55 -1.39 -10.26
C GLU A 227 -15.80 -0.06 -9.54
N LEU A 228 -16.69 -0.03 -8.54
CA LEU A 228 -16.90 1.18 -7.72
C LEU A 228 -15.62 1.59 -7.00
N GLY A 229 -14.92 0.67 -6.35
CA GLY A 229 -13.67 0.99 -5.67
C GLY A 229 -12.56 1.45 -6.61
N LEU A 230 -12.48 0.90 -7.83
CA LEU A 230 -11.48 1.28 -8.81
C LEU A 230 -11.80 2.65 -9.43
N MET A 231 -13.05 2.86 -9.88
CA MET A 231 -13.50 4.05 -10.59
C MET A 231 -13.70 5.27 -9.68
N GLU A 232 -14.23 5.06 -8.48
CA GLU A 232 -14.59 6.18 -7.59
C GLU A 232 -13.46 6.51 -6.60
N HIS A 233 -12.54 5.58 -6.34
CA HIS A 233 -11.45 5.80 -5.39
C HIS A 233 -10.06 5.67 -6.03
N THR A 234 -9.70 4.50 -6.56
CA THR A 234 -8.32 4.22 -6.97
C THR A 234 -7.85 5.12 -8.11
N ILE A 235 -8.58 5.15 -9.23
CA ILE A 235 -8.22 5.97 -10.39
C ILE A 235 -8.25 7.47 -10.04
N PRO A 236 -9.28 8.01 -9.35
CA PRO A 236 -9.28 9.41 -8.93
C PRO A 236 -8.11 9.77 -8.02
N SER A 237 -7.73 8.89 -7.09
CA SER A 237 -6.64 9.12 -6.13
C SER A 237 -5.23 9.18 -6.72
N PHE A 238 -5.04 8.70 -7.96
CA PHE A 238 -3.73 8.76 -8.59
C PHE A 238 -3.26 10.20 -8.79
N GLU A 239 -2.03 10.49 -8.34
CA GLU A 239 -1.36 11.77 -8.57
C GLU A 239 0.13 11.57 -8.87
N LEU A 240 0.67 12.47 -9.72
CA LEU A 240 2.11 12.58 -9.89
C LEU A 240 2.71 13.32 -8.69
N ILE A 241 3.67 12.68 -8.02
CA ILE A 241 4.45 13.34 -6.99
C ILE A 241 5.43 14.26 -7.70
N ASN A 242 5.34 15.55 -7.38
CA ASN A 242 6.16 16.57 -8.02
C ASN A 242 7.64 16.33 -7.65
N LYS A 243 8.43 15.75 -8.56
CA LYS A 243 9.89 15.53 -8.37
C LYS A 243 10.69 16.85 -8.21
N ARG A 244 10.05 18.02 -8.34
CA ARG A 244 10.60 19.33 -7.94
C ARG A 244 10.67 19.44 -6.41
N GLY A 245 11.49 18.58 -5.83
CA GLY A 245 11.65 18.36 -4.40
C GLY A 245 12.93 17.62 -4.03
N SER A 246 13.70 17.09 -4.99
CA SER A 246 15.14 16.84 -4.77
C SER A 246 15.92 18.18 -4.75
N ASN A 247 15.43 19.13 -3.95
CA ASN A 247 16.25 20.21 -3.48
C ASN A 247 17.26 19.58 -2.52
N ALA A 248 18.37 19.11 -3.08
CA ALA A 248 19.64 19.64 -2.63
C ALA A 248 19.45 21.17 -2.56
N ILE A 249 19.09 21.65 -1.37
CA ILE A 249 18.88 23.06 -1.09
C ILE A 249 20.18 23.75 -1.52
N LYS A 250 20.11 24.65 -2.51
CA LYS A 250 21.22 25.55 -2.84
C LYS A 250 21.60 26.29 -1.54
N GLY A 251 22.74 25.93 -0.95
CA GLY A 251 23.34 26.64 0.19
C GLY A 251 23.51 25.85 1.50
N VAL A 252 22.97 24.64 1.67
CA VAL A 252 23.01 23.92 2.97
C VAL A 252 23.86 22.64 2.91
N LYS A 253 24.99 22.66 2.19
CA LYS A 253 25.85 21.48 2.02
C LYS A 253 27.09 21.44 2.94
N LYS A 254 27.18 22.24 4.01
CA LYS A 254 28.48 22.40 4.69
C LYS A 254 28.53 22.50 6.21
N ILE A 255 27.47 22.26 6.95
CA ILE A 255 27.56 22.19 8.41
C ILE A 255 26.79 20.95 8.86
N LEU A 256 27.44 20.07 9.60
CA LEU A 256 26.95 18.78 10.14
C LEU A 256 27.25 17.55 9.27
N THR A 257 28.54 17.23 9.10
CA THR A 257 28.98 15.85 8.89
C THR A 257 28.70 15.04 10.16
N GLY A 258 27.54 14.36 10.15
CA GLY A 258 26.99 13.49 11.18
C GLY A 258 25.55 13.05 10.85
N THR A 259 25.37 12.45 9.66
CA THR A 259 24.24 11.65 9.12
C THR A 259 22.81 12.20 9.08
N SER A 260 22.35 12.42 7.83
CA SER A 260 20.98 12.22 7.35
C SER A 260 20.38 10.87 7.83
N ASP A 261 19.11 10.91 8.23
CA ASP A 261 18.32 9.85 8.89
C ASP A 261 18.81 9.45 10.31
N ILE A 262 17.87 9.35 11.24
CA ILE A 262 18.07 8.96 12.65
C ILE A 262 18.05 7.44 12.74
N SER A 263 19.10 6.84 13.31
CA SER A 263 19.09 5.40 13.63
C SER A 263 18.14 5.14 14.80
N VAL A 264 17.14 4.28 14.60
CA VAL A 264 16.12 3.97 15.61
C VAL A 264 16.39 2.61 16.24
N ALA A 265 16.55 1.58 15.42
CA ALA A 265 16.93 0.22 15.80
C ALA A 265 17.78 -0.41 14.68
N GLU A 266 18.30 -1.61 14.90
CA GLU A 266 18.95 -2.36 13.82
C GLU A 266 17.95 -2.59 12.68
N GLY A 267 18.38 -2.29 11.45
CA GLY A 267 17.51 -2.35 10.27
C GLY A 267 16.55 -1.17 10.07
N ILE A 268 16.39 -0.25 11.04
CA ILE A 268 15.34 0.80 11.02
C ILE A 268 15.92 2.20 11.24
N LYS A 269 15.63 3.09 10.29
CA LYS A 269 15.93 4.53 10.36
C LYS A 269 14.67 5.38 10.28
N PHE A 270 14.76 6.62 10.74
CA PHE A 270 13.69 7.61 10.62
C PHE A 270 14.22 8.94 10.04
N ALA A 271 13.57 9.46 9.02
CA ALA A 271 13.92 10.74 8.40
C ALA A 271 13.80 11.89 9.40
N TYR A 272 14.78 12.79 9.45
CA TYR A 272 14.76 13.89 10.41
C TYR A 272 13.50 14.78 10.20
N PRO A 273 12.67 15.00 11.24
CA PRO A 273 11.39 15.68 11.08
C PRO A 273 11.59 17.18 10.82
N LYS A 274 11.32 17.62 9.59
CA LYS A 274 11.52 19.03 9.19
C LYS A 274 10.65 19.97 10.05
N GLY A 275 11.26 21.04 10.56
CA GLY A 275 10.57 22.05 11.36
C GLY A 275 10.29 21.65 12.81
N PHE A 276 10.76 20.48 13.24
CA PHE A 276 10.75 20.07 14.64
C PHE A 276 12.10 20.32 15.30
N THR A 277 12.09 20.68 16.57
CA THR A 277 13.28 20.85 17.40
C THR A 277 13.50 19.59 18.24
N ARG A 278 14.73 19.09 18.26
CA ARG A 278 15.13 17.92 19.05
C ARG A 278 15.07 18.23 20.56
N LEU A 279 14.43 17.36 21.34
CA LEU A 279 14.44 17.43 22.80
C LEU A 279 15.64 16.67 23.37
N ASN A 280 16.29 17.23 24.40
CA ASN A 280 17.44 16.63 25.07
C ASN A 280 16.97 15.72 26.23
N GLU A 281 16.35 14.59 25.87
CA GLU A 281 15.87 13.59 26.82
C GLU A 281 16.73 12.32 26.76
N LYS A 282 17.34 11.94 27.89
CA LYS A 282 18.25 10.79 27.95
C LYS A 282 17.51 9.49 27.57
N GLY A 283 18.03 8.81 26.55
CA GLY A 283 17.53 7.51 26.10
C GLY A 283 16.22 7.56 25.32
N LYS A 284 15.76 8.75 24.90
CA LYS A 284 14.53 8.92 24.11
C LYS A 284 14.80 9.61 22.80
N ILE A 285 14.03 9.27 21.78
CA ILE A 285 14.03 9.99 20.51
C ILE A 285 12.79 10.90 20.44
N ALA A 286 12.89 12.10 21.02
CA ALA A 286 11.77 13.04 21.09
C ALA A 286 12.05 14.39 20.39
N PHE A 287 11.01 14.98 19.84
CA PHE A 287 11.02 16.26 19.14
C PHE A 287 9.78 17.09 19.49
N THR A 288 9.83 18.41 19.24
CA THR A 288 8.68 19.29 19.41
C THR A 288 8.56 20.33 18.30
N LYS A 289 7.32 20.69 17.96
CA LYS A 289 6.96 21.82 17.09
C LYS A 289 5.68 22.44 17.66
N HIS A 290 5.76 23.69 18.12
CA HIS A 290 4.67 24.35 18.84
C HIS A 290 4.17 23.51 20.04
N ASN A 291 2.89 23.15 20.05
CA ASN A 291 2.24 22.32 21.07
C ASN A 291 2.20 20.82 20.71
N ILE A 292 2.90 20.41 19.64
CA ILE A 292 2.98 19.02 19.20
C ILE A 292 4.32 18.43 19.65
N ARG A 293 4.26 17.24 20.26
CA ARG A 293 5.41 16.41 20.60
C ARG A 293 5.43 15.20 19.67
N LEU A 294 6.59 14.88 19.12
CA LEU A 294 6.85 13.66 18.33
C LEU A 294 7.82 12.78 19.11
N ASP A 295 7.37 11.59 19.51
CA ASP A 295 8.19 10.56 20.13
C ASP A 295 8.45 9.44 19.11
N ILE A 296 9.67 8.95 19.07
CA ILE A 296 10.11 7.83 18.24
C ILE A 296 10.71 6.78 19.18
N GLU A 297 10.19 5.57 19.09
CA GLU A 297 10.49 4.47 20.00
C GLU A 297 10.69 3.18 19.20
N SER A 298 11.41 2.22 19.79
CA SER A 298 11.55 0.88 19.24
C SER A 298 11.46 -0.18 20.33
N PHE A 299 11.00 -1.35 19.94
CA PHE A 299 10.96 -2.54 20.80
C PHE A 299 11.16 -3.79 19.94
N THR A 300 11.61 -4.87 20.57
CA THR A 300 11.83 -6.15 19.89
C THR A 300 10.66 -7.08 20.18
N ILE A 301 10.16 -7.76 19.16
CA ILE A 301 9.21 -8.86 19.33
C ILE A 301 9.96 -10.21 19.31
N PRO A 302 9.56 -11.21 20.12
CA PRO A 302 10.22 -12.51 20.11
C PRO A 302 10.19 -13.12 18.70
N VAL A 303 11.37 -13.45 18.15
CA VAL A 303 11.56 -13.97 16.78
C VAL A 303 10.77 -15.26 16.51
N GLN A 304 10.36 -15.99 17.55
CA GLN A 304 9.51 -17.19 17.39
C GLN A 304 8.09 -16.87 16.88
N ALA A 305 7.62 -15.61 16.98
CA ALA A 305 6.33 -15.16 16.46
C ALA A 305 6.38 -14.63 15.02
N VAL A 306 7.59 -14.46 14.46
CA VAL A 306 7.81 -13.93 13.11
C VAL A 306 8.81 -14.87 12.44
N SER A 307 8.36 -15.74 11.55
CA SER A 307 9.22 -16.71 10.86
C SER A 307 10.57 -16.10 10.45
N SER A 308 11.66 -16.83 10.67
CA SER A 308 13.05 -16.39 10.52
C SER A 308 13.47 -15.95 9.09
N GLY A 309 12.54 -15.89 8.14
CA GLY A 309 12.65 -15.16 6.89
C GLY A 309 11.52 -14.16 6.84
N MET A 310 11.87 -12.87 6.68
CA MET A 310 11.02 -11.67 6.58
C MET A 310 9.58 -11.70 7.09
N PRO A 311 9.16 -10.66 7.83
CA PRO A 311 7.76 -10.50 8.15
C PRO A 311 6.94 -10.30 6.86
N THR A 312 6.00 -11.21 6.62
CA THR A 312 5.03 -11.13 5.52
C THR A 312 4.13 -9.90 5.69
N MET A 313 3.51 -9.42 4.60
CA MET A 313 2.46 -8.39 4.67
C MET A 313 1.44 -8.69 5.79
N MET A 314 1.01 -9.95 5.90
CA MET A 314 0.15 -10.42 6.99
C MET A 314 0.73 -10.15 8.38
N ALA A 315 1.99 -10.54 8.65
CA ALA A 315 2.62 -10.32 9.96
C ALA A 315 2.74 -8.82 10.28
N LYS A 316 3.04 -8.00 9.26
CA LYS A 316 3.08 -6.54 9.39
C LYS A 316 1.70 -5.98 9.75
N GLN A 317 0.64 -6.46 9.09
CA GLN A 317 -0.73 -6.07 9.38
C GLN A 317 -1.22 -6.49 10.75
N MET A 318 -0.90 -7.71 11.21
CA MET A 318 -1.22 -8.16 12.56
C MET A 318 -0.59 -7.26 13.62
N LEU A 319 0.64 -6.77 13.38
CA LEU A 319 1.27 -5.78 14.26
C LEU A 319 0.49 -4.46 14.29
N GLY A 320 0.04 -3.97 13.13
CA GLY A 320 -0.83 -2.79 13.03
C GLY A 320 -2.13 -2.96 13.82
N ASP A 321 -2.81 -4.09 13.63
CA ASP A 321 -4.07 -4.41 14.32
C ASP A 321 -3.88 -4.57 15.83
N TYR A 322 -2.77 -5.18 16.26
CA TYR A 322 -2.42 -5.30 17.67
C TYR A 322 -2.14 -3.92 18.28
N TYR A 323 -1.40 -3.06 17.58
CA TYR A 323 -1.14 -1.69 18.04
C TYR A 323 -2.43 -0.88 18.16
N LEU A 324 -3.34 -1.00 17.18
CA LEU A 324 -4.68 -0.43 17.25
C LEU A 324 -5.41 -0.92 18.50
N LYS A 325 -5.44 -2.24 18.72
CA LYS A 325 -6.07 -2.85 19.89
C LYS A 325 -5.50 -2.29 21.20
N GLN A 326 -4.18 -2.16 21.31
CA GLN A 326 -3.54 -1.60 22.51
C GLN A 326 -3.98 -0.15 22.75
N LEU A 327 -4.01 0.69 21.72
CA LEU A 327 -4.47 2.08 21.86
C LEU A 327 -5.93 2.14 22.34
N VAL A 328 -6.79 1.25 21.83
CA VAL A 328 -8.21 1.20 22.21
C VAL A 328 -8.39 0.68 23.63
N ASP A 329 -7.78 -0.45 23.97
CA ASP A 329 -8.00 -1.13 25.24
C ASP A 329 -7.31 -0.40 26.41
N VAL A 330 -6.09 0.11 26.19
CA VAL A 330 -5.26 0.75 27.21
C VAL A 330 -5.48 2.26 27.25
N ASN A 331 -5.38 2.94 26.10
CA ASN A 331 -5.47 4.41 26.01
C ASN A 331 -6.89 4.92 25.74
N LYS A 332 -7.89 4.02 25.67
CA LYS A 332 -9.29 4.37 25.37
C LYS A 332 -9.40 5.20 24.10
N ALA A 333 -8.60 4.84 23.09
CA ALA A 333 -8.53 5.57 21.85
C ALA A 333 -9.78 5.40 20.98
N THR A 334 -10.25 6.50 20.42
CA THR A 334 -11.17 6.53 19.28
C THR A 334 -10.34 6.82 18.04
N ILE A 335 -10.32 5.87 17.10
CA ILE A 335 -9.56 5.94 15.86
C ILE A 335 -10.42 6.59 14.79
N THR A 336 -9.96 7.69 14.22
CA THR A 336 -10.63 8.39 13.12
C THR A 336 -10.00 8.08 11.77
N ARG A 337 -8.79 7.52 11.76
CA ARG A 337 -8.08 7.12 10.54
C ARG A 337 -7.19 5.92 10.84
N TYR A 338 -7.30 4.88 10.02
CA TYR A 338 -6.45 3.69 10.05
C TYR A 338 -6.15 3.25 8.62
N GLU A 339 -4.88 3.30 8.24
CA GLU A 339 -4.44 3.11 6.86
C GLU A 339 -3.15 2.31 6.80
N THR A 340 -2.97 1.52 5.74
CA THR A 340 -1.67 0.99 5.37
C THR A 340 -0.97 1.98 4.47
N HIS A 341 0.26 2.36 4.79
CA HIS A 341 1.10 3.19 3.96
C HIS A 341 2.23 2.34 3.38
N ILE A 342 2.39 2.36 2.07
CA ILE A 342 3.48 1.70 1.34
C ILE A 342 4.34 2.80 0.75
N ILE A 343 5.51 3.03 1.36
CA ILE A 343 6.40 4.15 1.03
C ILE A 343 7.71 3.61 0.45
N ASP A 344 7.90 3.77 -0.86
CA ASP A 344 9.05 3.22 -1.60
C ASP A 344 9.31 1.72 -1.31
N GLY A 345 8.23 0.95 -1.11
CA GLY A 345 8.24 -0.48 -0.76
C GLY A 345 8.26 -0.79 0.74
N ASN A 346 8.35 0.21 1.63
CA ASN A 346 8.25 0.00 3.07
C ASN A 346 6.77 0.00 3.50
N VAL A 347 6.32 -1.08 4.15
CA VAL A 347 4.95 -1.21 4.65
C VAL A 347 4.86 -0.70 6.08
N MET A 348 3.94 0.23 6.30
CA MET A 348 3.75 0.96 7.56
C MET A 348 2.25 1.07 7.85
N PHE A 349 1.88 1.26 9.12
CA PHE A 349 0.48 1.44 9.51
C PHE A 349 0.30 2.77 10.19
N TYR A 350 -0.54 3.62 9.60
CA TYR A 350 -0.86 4.94 10.11
C TYR A 350 -2.18 4.91 10.86
N LEU A 351 -2.18 5.49 12.07
CA LEU A 351 -3.36 5.64 12.92
C LEU A 351 -3.47 7.07 13.39
N ALA A 352 -4.68 7.61 13.43
CA ALA A 352 -4.94 8.89 14.09
C ALA A 352 -6.29 8.90 14.78
N GLY A 353 -6.40 9.78 15.77
CA GLY A 353 -7.65 10.01 16.48
C GLY A 353 -7.43 10.70 17.81
N HIS A 354 -8.28 10.36 18.77
CA HIS A 354 -8.22 10.88 20.13
C HIS A 354 -8.00 9.76 21.12
N MET A 355 -7.26 10.02 22.19
CA MET A 355 -7.04 9.05 23.25
C MET A 355 -6.82 9.76 24.59
N LYS A 356 -6.88 9.00 25.68
CA LYS A 356 -6.45 9.49 27.00
C LYS A 356 -4.95 9.77 26.98
N ASN A 357 -4.52 10.89 27.57
CA ASN A 357 -3.12 11.31 27.56
C ASN A 357 -2.21 10.19 28.08
N PRO A 358 -1.34 9.62 27.24
CA PRO A 358 -0.51 8.46 27.61
C PRO A 358 0.58 8.81 28.63
N ASN A 359 0.83 10.11 28.87
CA ASN A 359 1.78 10.57 29.87
C ASN A 359 1.17 10.64 31.28
N THR A 360 -0.12 10.35 31.43
CA THR A 360 -0.81 10.28 32.73
C THR A 360 -0.96 8.82 33.12
N SER A 361 -0.48 8.44 34.31
CA SER A 361 -0.49 7.04 34.76
C SER A 361 -1.88 6.51 35.09
N ASP A 362 -2.81 7.40 35.48
CA ASP A 362 -4.20 7.06 35.73
C ASP A 362 -5.06 7.51 34.56
N THR A 363 -5.51 6.55 33.75
CA THR A 363 -6.31 6.80 32.55
C THR A 363 -7.74 7.25 32.86
N SER A 364 -8.22 7.08 34.10
CA SER A 364 -9.55 7.52 34.53
C SER A 364 -9.65 9.05 34.65
N VAL A 365 -8.54 9.71 35.01
CA VAL A 365 -8.44 11.17 35.18
C VAL A 365 -7.63 11.86 34.07
N ALA A 366 -7.07 11.10 33.13
CA ALA A 366 -6.29 11.65 32.04
C ALA A 366 -7.14 12.52 31.11
N GLU A 367 -6.65 13.72 30.81
CA GLU A 367 -7.23 14.59 29.79
C GLU A 367 -7.11 13.97 28.39
N PRO A 368 -8.08 14.18 27.49
CA PRO A 368 -7.99 13.70 26.12
C PRO A 368 -6.94 14.48 25.33
N VAL A 369 -6.24 13.79 24.43
CA VAL A 369 -5.28 14.36 23.48
C VAL A 369 -5.60 13.89 22.07
N SER A 370 -5.17 14.65 21.07
CA SER A 370 -5.11 14.17 19.69
C SER A 370 -3.80 13.43 19.48
N PHE A 371 -3.83 12.37 18.70
CA PHE A 371 -2.63 11.64 18.30
C PHE A 371 -2.63 11.30 16.80
N GLY A 372 -1.42 11.17 16.26
CA GLY A 372 -1.13 10.50 15.00
C GLY A 372 0.06 9.59 15.23
N ALA A 373 0.03 8.36 14.71
CA ALA A 373 1.10 7.40 14.93
C ALA A 373 1.33 6.55 13.68
N THR A 374 2.59 6.20 13.44
CA THR A 374 2.98 5.21 12.45
C THR A 374 3.83 4.13 13.07
N ILE A 375 3.55 2.88 12.73
CA ILE A 375 4.30 1.70 13.17
C ILE A 375 4.86 0.94 11.96
N ILE A 376 6.09 0.44 12.10
CA ILE A 376 6.79 -0.37 11.10
C ILE A 376 7.45 -1.58 11.76
N LEU A 377 7.44 -2.71 11.04
CA LEU A 377 8.16 -3.92 11.40
C LEU A 377 9.37 -4.09 10.48
N GLY A 378 10.56 -4.08 11.05
CA GLY A 378 11.81 -4.38 10.36
C GLY A 378 12.05 -5.87 10.19
N ASN A 379 13.00 -6.22 9.32
CA ASN A 379 13.26 -7.60 8.91
C ASN A 379 13.90 -8.48 10.00
N GLU A 380 14.43 -7.86 11.05
CA GLU A 380 15.12 -8.55 12.16
C GLU A 380 14.23 -8.69 13.41
N GLY A 381 12.92 -8.51 13.28
CA GLY A 381 11.99 -8.55 14.40
C GLY A 381 12.03 -7.30 15.28
N ASN A 382 12.72 -6.24 14.84
CA ASN A 382 12.64 -4.92 15.46
C ASN A 382 11.37 -4.20 14.99
N VAL A 383 10.66 -3.60 15.92
CA VAL A 383 9.50 -2.74 15.65
C VAL A 383 9.87 -1.31 16.02
N ALA A 384 9.44 -0.36 15.21
CA ALA A 384 9.54 1.05 15.54
C ALA A 384 8.20 1.76 15.42
N VAL A 385 7.98 2.73 16.30
CA VAL A 385 6.78 3.56 16.36
C VAL A 385 7.19 5.02 16.41
N ALA A 386 6.59 5.84 15.55
CA ALA A 386 6.64 7.28 15.61
C ALA A 386 5.25 7.77 16.01
N ARG A 387 5.15 8.61 17.04
CA ARG A 387 3.87 9.08 17.58
C ARG A 387 3.92 10.57 17.84
N MET A 388 3.01 11.30 17.21
CA MET A 388 2.71 12.68 17.51
C MET A 388 1.56 12.78 18.52
N ILE A 389 1.72 13.67 19.50
CA ILE A 389 0.71 14.00 20.50
C ILE A 389 0.59 15.52 20.56
N GLY A 390 -0.65 16.02 20.55
CA GLY A 390 -0.96 17.44 20.73
C GLY A 390 -2.26 17.62 21.52
N PRO A 391 -2.64 18.87 21.83
CA PRO A 391 -3.93 19.16 22.44
C PRO A 391 -5.10 18.53 21.67
N SER A 392 -6.20 18.21 22.36
CA SER A 392 -7.39 17.57 21.79
C SER A 392 -8.02 18.33 20.62
N THR A 393 -7.75 19.63 20.48
CA THR A 393 -8.20 20.47 19.36
C THR A 393 -7.28 20.39 18.14
N SER A 394 -6.14 19.69 18.23
CA SER A 394 -5.17 19.59 17.14
C SER A 394 -5.67 18.60 16.09
N ASN A 395 -5.62 18.99 14.82
CA ASN A 395 -5.78 18.05 13.71
C ASN A 395 -4.41 17.48 13.33
N LEU A 396 -4.11 16.26 13.79
CA LEU A 396 -2.86 15.58 13.47
C LEU A 396 -2.94 14.73 12.19
N ALA A 397 -4.09 14.71 11.51
CA ALA A 397 -4.31 13.98 10.27
C ALA A 397 -4.09 14.83 9.00
N THR A 398 -3.42 15.98 9.13
CA THR A 398 -3.00 16.79 7.98
C THR A 398 -1.88 16.10 7.20
N GLN A 399 -1.84 16.29 5.88
CA GLN A 399 -0.83 15.67 5.01
C GLN A 399 0.61 15.98 5.45
N GLU A 400 0.91 17.21 5.88
CA GLU A 400 2.25 17.60 6.35
C GLU A 400 2.73 16.74 7.53
N LEU A 401 1.86 16.48 8.51
CA LEU A 401 2.19 15.71 9.70
C LEU A 401 2.25 14.21 9.39
N ILE A 402 1.39 13.74 8.49
CA ILE A 402 1.42 12.37 7.97
C ILE A 402 2.76 12.10 7.26
N ASP A 403 3.19 13.00 6.37
CA ASP A 403 4.46 12.85 5.65
C ASP A 403 5.68 12.83 6.60
N ILE A 404 5.59 13.49 7.76
CA ILE A 404 6.62 13.38 8.80
C ILE A 404 6.57 12.00 9.46
N LEU A 405 5.38 11.51 9.80
CA LEU A 405 5.20 10.18 10.41
C LEU A 405 5.56 9.02 9.47
N ASP A 406 5.45 9.24 8.16
CA ASP A 406 5.91 8.32 7.10
C ASP A 406 7.45 8.24 6.98
N GLY A 407 8.18 8.92 7.87
CA GLY A 407 9.63 9.04 7.80
C GLY A 407 10.43 7.75 8.03
N PHE A 408 9.83 6.62 8.39
CA PHE A 408 10.58 5.37 8.59
C PHE A 408 11.14 4.81 7.28
N LYS A 409 12.31 4.19 7.39
CA LYS A 409 13.00 3.49 6.30
C LYS A 409 13.64 2.22 6.82
N LEU A 410 13.50 1.12 6.06
CA LEU A 410 14.27 -0.09 6.30
C LEU A 410 15.61 -0.03 5.56
N THR A 411 16.68 -0.44 6.23
CA THR A 411 18.04 -0.46 5.61
C THR A 411 18.37 -1.77 4.92
N THR A 412 17.55 -2.80 5.12
CA THR A 412 17.62 -4.07 4.41
C THR A 412 16.31 -4.23 3.64
N THR A 413 16.39 -4.44 2.32
CA THR A 413 15.26 -4.85 1.48
C THR A 413 15.69 -6.12 0.77
N LEU A 414 14.87 -7.17 0.85
CA LEU A 414 15.17 -8.44 0.21
C LEU A 414 14.58 -8.45 -1.20
N ASN A 415 15.49 -8.56 -2.17
CA ASN A 415 15.14 -8.77 -3.56
C ASN A 415 14.99 -10.28 -3.75
N THR A 416 13.79 -10.73 -4.14
CA THR A 416 13.54 -12.17 -4.33
C THR A 416 14.03 -12.67 -5.67
N ASN A 417 14.28 -11.76 -6.60
CA ASN A 417 15.09 -11.87 -7.82
C ASN A 417 15.46 -10.45 -8.24
N GLN A 418 16.36 -10.25 -9.22
CA GLN A 418 16.83 -8.91 -9.66
C GLN A 418 15.73 -7.95 -10.18
N SER A 419 14.45 -8.32 -10.08
CA SER A 419 13.31 -7.62 -10.69
C SER A 419 12.06 -7.46 -9.79
N SER A 420 12.05 -7.97 -8.56
CA SER A 420 10.87 -7.87 -7.68
C SER A 420 11.22 -7.91 -6.19
N GLN A 421 10.47 -7.15 -5.39
CA GLN A 421 10.58 -7.11 -3.93
C GLN A 421 9.23 -7.48 -3.30
N VAL A 422 9.24 -8.43 -2.36
CA VAL A 422 8.05 -8.76 -1.55
C VAL A 422 7.84 -7.68 -0.49
N LEU A 423 6.58 -7.28 -0.30
CA LEU A 423 6.18 -6.21 0.61
C LEU A 423 5.93 -6.69 2.04
#